data_AF-A0A096C5V2-F1
#
_entry.id   AF-A0A096C5V2-F1
#
_cell.length_a   1.000
_cell.length_b   1.000
_cell.length_c   1.000
_cell.angle_alpha   90.00
_cell.angle_beta   90.00
_cell.angle_gamma   90.00
#
_symmetry.space_group_name_H-M   'P 1'
#
loop_
_entity.id
_entity.type
_entity.pdbx_description
1 polymer ?
#
loop_
_entity_poly.entity_id
_entity_poly.type
_entity_poly.pdbx_seq_one_letter_code
_entity_poly.pdbx_strand_id
1 'polypeptide(L)'
;LTTCGEYQILRMFLLSVEMEKGCKASSYTFEIGQYWWNAQGRKTIIAVQRTLGRYIDTFSFCSPMAVRNDNEAYRHISYSPIYPKFKVTDTLRRNGFEGNFHNIVPTELIPALLSDSRVETLLKSGQIPLLKFFMHNGRRSIDSYWASIRICLRNGYHIEDGSLWCDMVDML
;
A
#
# COMPACT_ATOMS: atom_id res chain seq x y z
N LEU A 1 10.00 -3.55 2.73
CA LEU A 1 9.50 -2.43 3.57
C LEU A 1 10.54 -2.13 4.67
N THR A 2 10.85 -0.88 4.96
CA THR A 2 11.86 -0.48 5.96
C THR A 2 11.54 0.88 6.57
N THR A 3 12.34 1.33 7.52
CA THR A 3 12.24 2.66 8.14
C THR A 3 13.55 3.44 7.97
N CYS A 4 13.45 4.77 7.97
CA CYS A 4 14.58 5.68 8.12
C CYS A 4 14.12 6.86 8.98
N GLY A 5 14.68 6.99 10.19
CA GLY A 5 14.15 7.94 11.17
C GLY A 5 12.66 7.72 11.41
N GLU A 6 11.87 8.79 11.27
CA GLU A 6 10.41 8.77 11.43
C GLU A 6 9.65 8.33 10.17
N TYR A 7 10.36 8.05 9.07
CA TYR A 7 9.73 7.75 7.79
C TYR A 7 9.55 6.26 7.58
N GLN A 8 8.35 5.88 7.14
CA GLN A 8 8.07 4.56 6.60
C GLN A 8 8.45 4.53 5.12
N ILE A 9 9.18 3.49 4.69
CA ILE A 9 9.70 3.38 3.32
C ILE A 9 9.30 2.05 2.68
N LEU A 10 8.67 2.12 1.51
CA LEU A 10 8.48 0.98 0.61
C LEU A 10 9.48 1.07 -0.54
N ARG A 11 10.51 0.22 -0.49
CA ARG A 11 11.53 0.07 -1.53
C ARG A 11 11.04 -0.90 -2.60
N MET A 12 11.26 -0.55 -3.86
CA MET A 12 10.90 -1.32 -5.03
C MET A 12 12.17 -1.75 -5.75
N PHE A 13 12.26 -3.04 -6.08
CA PHE A 13 13.41 -3.62 -6.74
C PHE A 13 12.99 -4.33 -8.02
N LEU A 14 13.79 -4.16 -9.07
CA LEU A 14 13.78 -4.98 -10.25
C LEU A 14 14.78 -6.12 -10.05
N LEU A 15 14.33 -7.34 -10.29
CA LEU A 15 15.17 -8.54 -10.31
C LEU A 15 15.45 -8.90 -11.76
N SER A 16 16.72 -8.92 -12.15
CA SER A 16 17.12 -9.22 -13.53
C SER A 16 18.06 -10.42 -13.56
N VAL A 17 17.95 -11.20 -14.64
CA VAL A 17 18.87 -12.30 -14.97
C VAL A 17 19.33 -12.09 -16.39
N GLU A 18 20.63 -11.91 -16.57
CA GLU A 18 21.28 -11.81 -17.86
C GLU A 18 21.78 -13.19 -18.28
N MET A 19 21.46 -13.56 -19.52
CA MET A 19 21.81 -14.84 -20.10
C MET A 19 22.48 -14.59 -21.44
N GLU A 20 23.73 -15.01 -21.55
CA GLU A 20 24.50 -14.98 -22.79
C GLU A 20 24.86 -16.41 -23.18
N LYS A 21 24.76 -16.73 -24.48
CA LYS A 21 24.99 -18.08 -24.98
C LYS A 21 26.45 -18.49 -24.72
N GLY A 22 26.63 -19.57 -23.98
CA GLY A 22 27.96 -20.07 -23.60
C GLY A 22 28.52 -19.46 -22.31
N CYS A 23 27.80 -18.51 -21.70
CA CYS A 23 28.15 -17.92 -20.42
C CYS A 23 27.24 -18.44 -19.30
N LYS A 24 27.73 -18.39 -18.06
CA LYS A 24 26.90 -18.65 -16.89
C LYS A 24 25.95 -17.47 -16.69
N ALA A 25 24.68 -17.74 -16.44
CA ALA A 25 23.71 -16.70 -16.11
C ALA A 25 24.17 -15.87 -14.90
N SER A 26 24.06 -14.55 -15.03
CA SER A 26 24.32 -13.58 -13.96
C SER A 26 22.99 -12.99 -13.50
N SER A 27 22.83 -12.78 -12.20
CA SER A 27 21.65 -12.13 -11.64
C SER A 27 22.05 -10.91 -10.83
N TYR A 28 21.19 -9.90 -10.87
CA TYR A 28 21.36 -8.69 -10.08
C TYR A 28 20.02 -8.11 -9.67
N THR A 29 20.09 -7.27 -8.64
CA THR A 29 18.94 -6.55 -8.10
C THR A 29 19.17 -5.07 -8.25
N PHE A 30 18.21 -4.35 -8.82
CA PHE A 30 18.30 -2.92 -9.05
C PHE A 30 17.17 -2.20 -8.30
N GLU A 31 17.49 -1.26 -7.43
CA GLU A 31 16.47 -0.46 -6.75
C GLU A 31 15.94 0.62 -7.69
N ILE A 32 14.69 0.46 -8.12
CA ILE A 32 14.07 1.37 -9.09
C ILE A 32 13.41 2.59 -8.42
N GLY A 33 13.03 2.46 -7.15
CA GLY A 33 12.36 3.55 -6.45
C GLY A 33 11.86 3.20 -5.06
N GLN A 34 11.40 4.24 -4.38
CA GLN A 34 11.00 4.22 -3.00
C GLN A 34 9.78 5.14 -2.81
N TYR A 35 8.76 4.62 -2.15
CA TYR A 35 7.74 5.47 -1.53
C TYR A 35 8.14 5.77 -0.09
N TRP A 36 7.99 7.03 0.28
CA TRP A 36 8.27 7.53 1.62
C TRP A 36 6.98 8.12 2.20
N TRP A 37 6.65 7.74 3.43
CA TRP A 37 5.56 8.32 4.20
C TRP A 37 6.07 8.90 5.52
N ASN A 38 5.60 10.09 5.86
CA ASN A 38 5.78 10.64 7.20
C ASN A 38 4.67 10.17 8.15
N ALA A 39 4.75 10.55 9.43
CA ALA A 39 3.78 10.17 10.45
C ALA A 39 2.33 10.62 10.18
N GLN A 40 2.11 11.59 9.27
CA GLN A 40 0.78 12.04 8.86
C GLN A 40 0.27 11.36 7.57
N GLY A 41 1.00 10.37 7.05
CA GLY A 41 0.64 9.68 5.81
C GLY A 41 0.92 10.46 4.53
N ARG A 42 1.58 11.63 4.59
CA ARG A 42 1.99 12.37 3.39
C ARG A 42 3.09 11.60 2.67
N LYS A 43 2.92 11.46 1.34
CA LYS A 43 3.74 10.60 0.48
C LYS A 43 4.68 11.41 -0.40
N THR A 44 5.92 10.94 -0.56
CA THR A 44 6.79 11.35 -1.67
C THR A 44 7.43 10.13 -2.32
N ILE A 45 7.89 10.28 -3.57
CA ILE A 45 8.52 9.20 -4.33
C ILE A 45 9.93 9.64 -4.72
N ILE A 46 10.88 8.77 -4.42
CA ILE A 46 12.25 8.88 -4.90
C ILE A 46 12.49 7.71 -5.84
N ALA A 47 12.69 7.97 -7.14
CA ALA A 47 12.76 6.90 -8.13
C ALA A 47 13.69 7.24 -9.30
N VAL A 48 14.18 6.18 -9.94
CA VAL A 48 14.87 6.23 -11.23
C VAL A 48 13.87 6.66 -12.30
N GLN A 49 14.32 7.51 -13.22
CA GLN A 49 13.47 8.03 -14.28
C GLN A 49 12.94 6.89 -15.15
N ARG A 50 11.62 6.85 -15.35
CA ARG A 50 11.00 5.95 -16.32
C ARG A 50 11.30 6.45 -17.75
N THR A 51 11.54 5.53 -18.68
CA THR A 51 11.63 5.86 -20.11
C THR A 51 10.26 5.80 -20.77
N LEU A 52 10.10 6.48 -21.91
CA LEU A 52 8.93 6.30 -22.76
C LEU A 52 9.07 4.96 -23.47
N GLY A 53 8.22 3.99 -23.11
CA GLY A 53 8.30 2.64 -23.63
C GLY A 53 6.99 1.88 -23.49
N ARG A 54 6.84 0.83 -24.31
CA ARG A 54 5.66 -0.05 -24.30
C ARG A 54 5.55 -0.85 -23.00
N TYR A 55 6.67 -1.22 -22.40
CA TYR A 55 6.72 -2.04 -21.18
C TYR A 55 6.76 -1.18 -19.92
N ILE A 56 6.12 -1.65 -18.85
CA ILE A 56 5.95 -0.91 -17.61
C ILE A 56 7.24 -0.78 -16.80
N ASP A 57 8.15 -1.73 -16.99
CA ASP A 57 9.43 -1.92 -16.31
C ASP A 57 10.62 -1.29 -17.04
N THR A 58 10.37 -0.29 -17.87
CA THR A 58 11.42 0.41 -18.63
C THR A 58 11.89 1.66 -17.89
N PHE A 59 13.14 1.63 -17.44
CA PHE A 59 13.78 2.70 -16.68
C PHE A 59 15.08 3.16 -17.36
N SER A 60 15.42 4.42 -17.16
CA SER A 60 16.73 4.96 -17.53
C SER A 60 17.72 4.56 -16.45
N PHE A 61 18.32 3.37 -16.58
CA PHE A 61 19.19 2.78 -15.54
C PHE A 61 20.42 3.64 -15.20
N CYS A 62 20.84 4.52 -16.10
CA CYS A 62 21.93 5.47 -15.87
C CYS A 62 21.48 6.77 -15.19
N SER A 63 20.17 6.98 -15.00
CA SER A 63 19.64 8.17 -14.34
C SER A 63 19.70 8.02 -12.82
N PRO A 64 20.04 9.08 -12.08
CA PRO A 64 20.01 9.04 -10.62
C PRO A 64 18.57 8.92 -10.09
N MET A 65 18.45 8.32 -8.91
CA MET A 65 17.25 8.42 -8.09
C MET A 65 17.03 9.89 -7.69
N ALA A 66 15.85 10.42 -7.95
CA ALA A 66 15.47 11.78 -7.58
C ALA A 66 14.00 11.81 -7.16
N VAL A 67 13.56 12.92 -6.58
CA VAL A 67 12.13 13.14 -6.33
C VAL A 67 11.40 13.16 -7.67
N ARG A 68 10.40 12.27 -7.83
CA ARG A 68 9.61 12.13 -9.06
C ARG A 68 8.13 12.32 -8.78
N ASN A 69 7.40 12.67 -9.83
CA ASN A 69 5.95 12.58 -9.82
C ASN A 69 5.53 11.11 -9.81
N ASP A 70 4.47 10.82 -9.06
CA ASP A 70 3.86 9.50 -9.04
C ASP A 70 3.27 9.14 -10.41
N ASN A 71 3.34 7.87 -10.77
CA ASN A 71 2.81 7.37 -12.04
C ASN A 71 2.37 5.91 -11.92
N GLU A 72 1.68 5.43 -12.96
CA GLU A 72 1.12 4.09 -12.99
C GLU A 72 2.17 2.98 -12.84
N ALA A 73 3.39 3.14 -13.38
CA ALA A 73 4.43 2.12 -13.23
C ALA A 73 4.88 1.96 -11.78
N TYR A 74 5.17 3.06 -11.09
CA TYR A 74 5.55 3.00 -9.69
C TYR A 74 4.43 2.40 -8.84
N ARG A 75 3.16 2.71 -9.15
CA ARG A 75 2.00 2.15 -8.44
C ARG A 75 1.87 0.65 -8.69
N HIS A 76 1.95 0.22 -9.95
CA HIS A 76 1.87 -1.18 -10.34
C HIS A 76 2.95 -2.01 -9.65
N ILE A 77 4.19 -1.54 -9.66
CA ILE A 77 5.32 -2.27 -9.05
C ILE A 77 5.21 -2.27 -7.52
N SER A 78 4.60 -1.26 -6.91
CA SER A 78 4.37 -1.23 -5.46
C SER A 78 3.45 -2.34 -4.94
N TYR A 79 2.67 -2.97 -5.83
CA TYR A 79 1.80 -4.11 -5.52
C TYR A 79 2.51 -5.47 -5.65
N SER A 80 3.77 -5.50 -6.09
CA SER A 80 4.55 -6.74 -6.16
C SER A 80 4.76 -7.39 -4.79
N PRO A 81 5.02 -8.71 -4.73
CA PRO A 81 5.22 -9.43 -3.47
C PRO A 81 6.23 -8.73 -2.54
N ILE A 82 5.80 -8.51 -1.30
CA ILE A 82 6.63 -7.84 -0.30
C ILE A 82 7.66 -8.83 0.26
N TYR A 83 8.92 -8.42 0.29
CA TYR A 83 9.98 -9.18 0.96
C TYR A 83 9.63 -9.37 2.44
N PRO A 84 9.56 -10.62 2.97
CA PRO A 84 8.92 -10.92 4.24
C PRO A 84 9.67 -10.39 5.47
N LYS A 85 10.97 -10.07 5.34
CA LYS A 85 11.75 -9.46 6.41
C LYS A 85 11.73 -7.95 6.24
N PHE A 86 10.94 -7.26 7.05
CA PHE A 86 10.80 -5.81 6.98
C PHE A 86 10.76 -5.14 8.35
N LYS A 87 10.94 -3.82 8.32
CA LYS A 87 10.78 -2.94 9.48
C LYS A 87 9.63 -1.98 9.24
N VAL A 88 8.91 -1.68 10.32
CA VAL A 88 7.79 -0.74 10.36
C VAL A 88 8.03 0.30 11.44
N THR A 89 7.52 1.51 11.24
CA THR A 89 7.59 2.55 12.27
C THR A 89 6.70 2.20 13.46
N ASP A 90 7.03 2.71 14.64
CA ASP A 90 6.22 2.49 15.84
C ASP A 90 4.82 3.08 15.68
N THR A 91 4.67 4.19 14.96
CA THR A 91 3.36 4.78 14.62
C THR A 91 2.51 3.83 13.79
N LEU A 92 3.06 3.24 12.72
CA LEU A 92 2.32 2.32 11.87
C LEU A 92 1.92 1.05 12.64
N ARG A 93 2.82 0.53 13.49
CA ARG A 93 2.53 -0.61 14.37
C ARG A 93 1.44 -0.27 15.39
N ARG A 94 1.55 0.90 16.05
CA ARG A 94 0.54 1.39 17.01
C ARG A 94 -0.84 1.48 16.38
N ASN A 95 -0.92 1.86 15.10
CA ASN A 95 -2.17 1.98 14.34
C ASN A 95 -2.72 0.62 13.86
N GLY A 96 -2.14 -0.51 14.28
CA GLY A 96 -2.69 -1.85 14.08
C GLY A 96 -2.06 -2.65 12.93
N PHE A 97 -0.98 -2.19 12.32
CA PHE A 97 -0.31 -2.97 11.27
C PHE A 97 0.53 -4.11 11.87
N GLU A 98 0.09 -5.35 11.64
CA GLU A 98 0.72 -6.58 12.15
C GLU A 98 1.53 -7.34 11.08
N GLY A 99 1.87 -6.67 9.97
CA GLY A 99 2.66 -7.27 8.89
C GLY A 99 1.85 -7.94 7.79
N ASN A 100 0.52 -7.88 7.86
CA ASN A 100 -0.37 -8.32 6.81
C ASN A 100 -1.00 -7.11 6.10
N PHE A 101 -0.95 -7.10 4.77
CA PHE A 101 -1.60 -6.07 3.94
C PHE A 101 -3.04 -6.40 3.60
N HIS A 102 -3.50 -7.61 3.93
CA HIS A 102 -4.85 -8.10 3.67
C HIS A 102 -5.27 -7.95 2.20
N ASN A 103 -4.36 -8.15 1.24
CA ASN A 103 -4.61 -7.91 -0.20
C ASN A 103 -5.05 -6.46 -0.52
N ILE A 104 -4.69 -5.49 0.32
CA ILE A 104 -4.82 -4.05 0.03
C ILE A 104 -3.45 -3.55 -0.44
N VAL A 105 -3.43 -2.68 -1.44
CA VAL A 105 -2.18 -2.16 -1.99
C VAL A 105 -1.41 -1.41 -0.89
N PRO A 106 -0.10 -1.68 -0.68
CA PRO A 106 0.68 -1.00 0.36
C PRO A 106 0.64 0.52 0.27
N THR A 107 0.62 1.06 -0.95
CA THR A 107 0.58 2.50 -1.21
C THR A 107 -0.75 3.17 -0.88
N GLU A 108 -1.79 2.38 -0.59
CA GLU A 108 -3.09 2.84 -0.10
C GLU A 108 -3.23 2.57 1.40
N LEU A 109 -2.92 1.35 1.84
CA LEU A 109 -3.10 0.95 3.24
C LEU A 109 -2.20 1.73 4.21
N ILE A 110 -0.92 1.90 3.88
CA ILE A 110 0.05 2.58 4.76
C ILE A 110 -0.36 4.03 5.04
N PRO A 111 -0.58 4.89 4.01
CA PRO A 111 -0.99 6.27 4.29
C PRO A 111 -2.35 6.32 4.99
N ALA A 112 -3.31 5.47 4.62
CA ALA A 112 -4.63 5.44 5.25
C ALA A 112 -4.54 5.12 6.76
N LEU A 113 -3.71 4.15 7.16
CA LEU A 113 -3.44 3.86 8.57
C LEU A 113 -2.75 5.01 9.30
N LEU A 114 -1.92 5.79 8.62
CA LEU A 114 -1.21 6.92 9.22
C LEU A 114 -2.07 8.19 9.34
N SER A 115 -3.09 8.34 8.49
CA SER A 115 -3.91 9.55 8.42
C SER A 115 -5.33 9.42 8.96
N ASP A 116 -5.92 8.22 8.98
CA ASP A 116 -7.33 8.02 9.34
C ASP A 116 -7.52 7.00 10.47
N SER A 117 -7.99 7.48 11.63
CA SER A 117 -8.25 6.64 12.81
C SER A 117 -9.39 5.63 12.60
N ARG A 118 -10.27 5.86 11.61
CA ARG A 118 -11.35 4.93 11.27
C ARG A 118 -10.80 3.67 10.62
N VAL A 119 -9.77 3.81 9.79
CA VAL A 119 -9.04 2.69 9.15
C VAL A 119 -8.33 1.85 10.22
N GLU A 120 -7.66 2.49 11.17
CA GLU A 120 -7.09 1.82 12.35
C GLU A 120 -8.17 1.01 13.10
N THR A 121 -9.33 1.61 13.33
CA THR A 121 -10.44 0.96 14.06
C THR A 121 -10.96 -0.27 13.30
N LEU A 122 -11.20 -0.15 11.99
CA LEU A 122 -11.66 -1.27 11.17
C LEU A 122 -10.63 -2.41 11.12
N LEU A 123 -9.34 -2.07 11.01
CA LEU A 123 -8.26 -3.04 10.99
C LEU A 123 -8.18 -3.79 12.33
N LYS A 124 -8.12 -3.06 13.44
CA LYS A 124 -8.01 -3.64 14.79
C LYS A 124 -9.25 -4.42 15.23
N SER A 125 -10.43 -4.05 14.72
CA SER A 125 -11.67 -4.80 14.97
C SER A 125 -11.84 -6.01 14.04
N GLY A 126 -10.89 -6.26 13.13
CA GLY A 126 -10.94 -7.39 12.21
C GLY A 126 -11.98 -7.24 11.11
N GLN A 127 -12.57 -6.05 10.90
CA GLN A 127 -13.54 -5.76 9.83
C GLN A 127 -12.84 -5.63 8.47
N ILE A 128 -12.06 -6.64 8.09
CA ILE A 128 -11.25 -6.65 6.87
C ILE A 128 -12.09 -6.54 5.59
N PRO A 129 -13.24 -7.24 5.44
CA PRO A 129 -14.06 -7.10 4.23
C PRO A 129 -14.59 -5.67 4.05
N LEU A 130 -15.05 -5.06 5.14
CA LEU A 130 -15.54 -3.68 5.14
C LEU A 130 -14.41 -2.66 4.88
N LEU A 131 -13.24 -2.87 5.49
CA LEU A 131 -12.05 -2.05 5.22
C LEU A 131 -11.68 -2.12 3.74
N LYS A 132 -11.60 -3.32 3.15
CA LYS A 132 -11.33 -3.50 1.72
C LYS A 132 -12.35 -2.77 0.87
N PHE A 133 -13.63 -2.86 1.20
CA PHE A 133 -14.69 -2.20 0.46
C PHE A 133 -14.48 -0.69 0.40
N PHE A 134 -14.24 -0.03 1.54
CA PHE A 134 -14.02 1.43 1.55
C PHE A 134 -12.68 1.86 0.94
N MET A 135 -11.66 1.00 0.97
CA MET A 135 -10.38 1.30 0.31
C MET A 135 -10.47 1.22 -1.22
N HIS A 136 -11.22 0.25 -1.77
CA HIS A 136 -11.33 0.05 -3.23
C HIS A 136 -12.48 0.84 -3.86
N ASN A 137 -13.57 1.11 -3.12
CA ASN A 137 -14.77 1.72 -3.67
C ASN A 137 -14.86 3.20 -3.32
N GLY A 138 -14.39 4.05 -4.23
CA GLY A 138 -14.44 5.51 -4.07
C GLY A 138 -15.86 6.12 -4.14
N ARG A 139 -16.92 5.33 -4.39
CA ARG A 139 -18.29 5.86 -4.46
C ARG A 139 -18.92 6.11 -3.09
N ARG A 140 -18.54 5.30 -2.09
CA ARG A 140 -19.11 5.37 -0.74
C ARG A 140 -18.01 5.76 0.24
N SER A 141 -18.27 6.82 1.00
CA SER A 141 -17.35 7.29 2.03
C SER A 141 -17.59 6.54 3.33
N ILE A 142 -16.52 6.07 3.98
CA ILE A 142 -16.58 5.52 5.35
C ILE A 142 -17.28 6.47 6.33
N ASP A 143 -17.17 7.78 6.08
CA ASP A 143 -17.78 8.81 6.91
C ASP A 143 -19.31 8.69 6.98
N SER A 144 -19.95 8.46 5.82
CA SER A 144 -21.40 8.34 5.68
C SER A 144 -21.97 7.16 6.49
N TYR A 145 -21.19 6.10 6.67
CA TYR A 145 -21.62 4.88 7.36
C TYR A 145 -21.08 4.78 8.79
N TRP A 146 -20.25 5.74 9.23
CA TRP A 146 -19.47 5.59 10.47
C TRP A 146 -20.33 5.39 11.71
N ALA A 147 -21.48 6.07 11.80
CA ALA A 147 -22.42 5.89 12.90
C ALA A 147 -22.94 4.45 12.97
N SER A 148 -23.38 3.90 11.84
CA SER A 148 -23.88 2.52 11.73
C SER A 148 -22.78 1.50 12.00
N ILE A 149 -21.56 1.73 11.48
CA ILE A 149 -20.39 0.89 11.75
C ILE A 149 -20.10 0.84 13.25
N ARG A 150 -20.12 1.98 13.95
CA ARG A 150 -19.88 2.02 15.40
C ARG A 150 -20.93 1.23 16.18
N ILE A 151 -22.18 1.23 15.73
CA ILE A 151 -23.25 0.41 16.33
C ILE A 151 -22.94 -1.07 16.09
N CYS A 152 -22.59 -1.48 14.87
CA CYS A 152 -22.20 -2.86 14.57
C CYS A 152 -21.05 -3.33 15.44
N LEU A 153 -19.98 -2.53 15.54
CA LEU A 153 -18.80 -2.82 16.35
C LEU A 153 -19.14 -2.95 17.85
N ARG A 154 -19.97 -2.06 18.38
CA ARG A 154 -20.38 -2.10 19.79
C ARG A 154 -21.16 -3.37 20.14
N ASN A 155 -21.95 -3.87 19.20
CA ASN A 155 -22.76 -5.08 19.38
C ASN A 155 -22.05 -6.36 18.92
N GLY A 156 -20.77 -6.28 18.51
CA GLY A 156 -19.99 -7.45 18.09
C GLY A 156 -20.39 -8.02 16.73
N TYR A 157 -21.09 -7.27 15.88
CA TYR A 157 -21.44 -7.72 14.53
C TYR A 157 -20.23 -7.68 13.59
N HIS A 158 -20.01 -8.79 12.89
CA HIS A 158 -19.00 -8.89 11.84
C HIS A 158 -19.66 -8.73 10.46
N ILE A 159 -19.13 -7.83 9.62
CA ILE A 159 -19.67 -7.55 8.29
C ILE A 159 -18.83 -8.32 7.26
N GLU A 160 -19.42 -9.36 6.68
CA GLU A 160 -18.76 -10.24 5.71
C GLU A 160 -18.67 -9.61 4.31
N ASP A 161 -19.69 -8.85 3.90
CA ASP A 161 -19.76 -8.15 2.61
C ASP A 161 -20.09 -6.67 2.85
N GLY A 162 -19.10 -5.81 2.63
CA GLY A 162 -19.25 -4.36 2.80
C GLY A 162 -20.20 -3.72 1.78
N SER A 163 -20.32 -4.27 0.57
CA SER A 163 -21.20 -3.73 -0.47
C SER A 163 -22.65 -3.99 -0.13
N LEU A 164 -22.99 -5.27 0.10
CA LEU A 164 -24.34 -5.69 0.43
C LEU A 164 -24.81 -5.00 1.72
N TRP A 165 -23.94 -4.94 2.73
CA TRP A 165 -24.26 -4.26 3.98
C TRP A 165 -24.55 -2.77 3.77
N CYS A 166 -23.76 -2.05 2.97
CA CYS A 166 -24.04 -0.65 2.66
C CYS A 166 -25.36 -0.49 1.90
N ASP A 167 -25.67 -1.37 0.93
CA ASP A 167 -26.95 -1.34 0.21
C ASP A 167 -28.13 -1.52 1.18
N MET A 168 -28.00 -2.42 2.16
CA MET A 168 -29.01 -2.63 3.19
C MET A 168 -29.17 -1.42 4.11
N VAL A 169 -28.07 -0.77 4.50
CA VAL A 169 -28.11 0.45 5.33
C VAL A 169 -28.75 1.61 4.56
N ASP A 170 -28.50 1.74 3.26
CA ASP A 170 -29.07 2.79 2.41
C ASP A 170 -30.60 2.64 2.21
N MET A 171 -31.16 1.46 2.49
CA MET A 171 -32.61 1.18 2.41
C MET A 171 -33.37 1.50 3.72
N LEU A 172 -32.69 1.95 4.77
CA LEU A 172 -33.26 2.31 6.08
C LEU A 172 -33.49 3.82 6.20
#